data_AF-A0A495ZW33-F1
#
_entry.id   AF-A0A495ZW33-F1
#
_cell.length_a   1.000
_cell.length_b   1.000
_cell.length_c   1.000
_cell.angle_alpha   90.00
_cell.angle_beta   90.00
_cell.angle_gamma   90.00
#
_symmetry.space_group_name_H-M   'P 1'
#
loop_
_entity.id
_entity.type
_entity.pdbx_description
1 polymer ?
#
loop_
_entity_poly.entity_id
_entity_poly.type
_entity_poly.pdbx_seq_one_letter_code
_entity_poly.pdbx_strand_id
1 'polypeptide(L)'
;MKSVIVCLAIIAISLVFTVHTYAEIDFETARGIWLLDEGKGDHIEDISGNENHGELQGGKWVKGPDGPALSLNGQDDRVIIPDSESMYLEKAWSITSWVHVNKSENGYGHILGKRPAGGVVANYAFRTSSSGTGWEAYFANGGWKGAWNQSQVKKDEWLYMTATYDAKDTIKIYENAEEIASVGGMGKPAPQNDTDVNIGGWTAN
;
A
#
# COMPACT_ATOMS: atom_id res chain seq x y z
N MET A 1 11.58 -0.55 53.55
CA MET A 1 12.07 -1.76 52.83
C MET A 1 10.94 -2.58 52.22
N LYS A 2 9.91 -3.04 52.97
CA LYS A 2 8.82 -3.87 52.40
C LYS A 2 8.07 -3.22 51.23
N SER A 3 7.72 -1.93 51.31
CA SER A 3 7.01 -1.23 50.22
C SER A 3 7.85 -1.03 48.95
N VAL A 4 9.17 -0.90 49.07
CA VAL A 4 10.08 -0.75 47.91
C VAL A 4 10.20 -2.07 47.15
N ILE A 5 10.25 -3.19 47.88
CA ILE A 5 10.29 -4.54 47.29
C ILE A 5 8.97 -4.86 46.57
N VAL A 6 7.83 -4.45 47.13
CA VAL A 6 6.51 -4.62 46.50
C VAL A 6 6.38 -3.79 45.21
N CYS A 7 6.84 -2.53 45.19
CA CYS A 7 6.82 -1.72 43.97
C CYS A 7 7.74 -2.28 42.87
N LEU A 8 8.94 -2.76 43.21
CA LEU A 8 9.85 -3.38 42.24
C LEU A 8 9.28 -4.70 41.68
N ALA A 9 8.60 -5.49 42.51
CA ALA A 9 7.93 -6.70 42.07
C ALA A 9 6.76 -6.42 41.10
N ILE A 10 5.98 -5.36 41.35
CA ILE A 10 4.88 -4.96 40.46
C ILE A 10 5.41 -4.46 39.10
N ILE A 11 6.49 -3.67 39.10
CA ILE A 11 7.13 -3.20 37.85
C ILE A 11 7.68 -4.38 37.04
N ALA A 12 8.35 -5.33 37.70
CA ALA A 12 8.85 -6.54 37.04
C ALA A 12 7.72 -7.40 36.45
N ILE A 13 6.60 -7.56 37.17
CA ILE A 13 5.43 -8.29 36.65
C ILE A 13 4.79 -7.55 35.47
N SER A 14 4.70 -6.22 35.50
CA SER A 14 4.14 -5.44 34.37
C SER A 14 4.99 -5.48 33.10
N LEU A 15 6.31 -5.66 33.21
CA LEU A 15 7.20 -5.78 32.05
C LEU A 15 7.11 -7.16 31.36
N VAL A 16 6.65 -8.19 32.09
CA VAL A 16 6.51 -9.57 31.57
C VAL A 16 5.17 -9.79 30.85
N PHE A 17 4.18 -8.91 31.04
CA PHE A 17 2.90 -8.91 30.32
C PHE A 17 2.88 -7.96 29.11
N THR A 18 4.00 -7.79 28.42
CA THR A 18 3.97 -7.18 27.09
C THR A 18 3.40 -8.22 26.11
N VAL A 19 2.09 -8.13 25.89
CA VAL A 19 1.41 -8.90 24.84
C VAL A 19 2.00 -8.43 23.51
N HIS A 20 2.87 -9.24 22.92
CA HIS A 20 3.34 -8.99 21.57
C HIS A 20 2.20 -9.37 20.64
N THR A 21 1.41 -8.38 20.23
CA THR A 21 0.45 -8.57 19.16
C THR A 21 1.23 -8.62 17.86
N TYR A 22 1.46 -9.82 17.35
CA TYR A 22 1.89 -9.99 15.97
C TYR A 22 0.65 -9.85 15.09
N ALA A 23 0.65 -8.86 14.20
CA ALA A 23 -0.26 -8.87 13.06
C ALA A 23 0.30 -9.88 12.06
N GLU A 24 -0.13 -11.15 12.17
CA GLU A 24 0.16 -12.15 11.16
C GLU A 24 -0.62 -11.80 9.88
N ILE A 25 0.03 -11.92 8.73
CA ILE A 25 -0.66 -11.75 7.44
C ILE A 25 -1.62 -12.93 7.30
N ASP A 26 -2.91 -12.64 7.22
CA ASP A 26 -3.93 -13.64 6.94
C ASP A 26 -3.95 -13.97 5.44
N PHE A 27 -3.25 -15.04 5.06
CA PHE A 27 -3.15 -15.51 3.68
C PHE A 27 -4.51 -15.85 3.05
N GLU A 28 -5.54 -16.19 3.85
CA GLU A 28 -6.89 -16.48 3.31
C GLU A 28 -7.58 -15.23 2.75
N THR A 29 -7.22 -14.05 3.29
CA THR A 29 -7.77 -12.77 2.87
C THR A 29 -6.83 -11.98 1.96
N ALA A 30 -5.54 -12.33 1.94
CA ALA A 30 -4.58 -11.76 1.01
C ALA A 30 -5.00 -12.08 -0.44
N ARG A 31 -4.95 -11.05 -1.29
CA ARG A 31 -5.19 -11.19 -2.73
C ARG A 31 -3.92 -11.10 -3.57
N GLY A 32 -2.86 -10.52 -3.02
CA GLY A 32 -1.55 -10.51 -3.64
C GLY A 32 -0.51 -10.10 -2.61
N ILE A 33 0.63 -10.78 -2.62
CA ILE A 33 1.78 -10.46 -1.80
C ILE A 33 3.01 -10.57 -2.70
N TRP A 34 3.57 -9.43 -3.05
CA TRP A 34 4.81 -9.32 -3.83
C TRP A 34 5.89 -8.76 -2.93
N LEU A 35 6.90 -9.58 -2.62
CA LEU A 35 8.01 -9.17 -1.74
C LEU A 35 8.98 -8.21 -2.43
N LEU A 36 9.04 -8.25 -3.76
CA LEU A 36 9.97 -7.46 -4.58
C LEU A 36 11.42 -7.65 -4.11
N ASP A 37 11.80 -8.89 -3.80
CA ASP A 37 13.09 -9.30 -3.26
C ASP A 37 13.85 -10.27 -4.19
N GLU A 38 13.34 -10.51 -5.40
CA GLU A 38 13.92 -11.43 -6.39
C GLU A 38 15.34 -11.00 -6.79
N GLY A 39 15.59 -9.68 -6.81
CA GLY A 39 16.92 -9.08 -7.01
C GLY A 39 17.49 -9.21 -8.43
N LYS A 40 16.76 -9.88 -9.34
CA LYS A 40 17.10 -10.04 -10.76
C LYS A 40 15.88 -10.53 -11.54
N GLY A 41 15.95 -10.41 -12.86
CA GLY A 41 14.89 -10.86 -13.75
C GLY A 41 13.70 -9.91 -13.76
N ASP A 42 12.67 -10.34 -14.48
CA ASP A 42 11.43 -9.61 -14.73
C ASP A 42 10.20 -10.29 -14.11
N HIS A 43 10.26 -11.59 -13.80
CA HIS A 43 9.19 -12.27 -13.06
C HIS A 43 9.12 -11.81 -11.61
N ILE A 44 7.91 -11.45 -11.15
CA ILE A 44 7.60 -11.06 -9.78
C ILE A 44 6.66 -12.11 -9.19
N GLU A 45 7.08 -12.74 -8.10
CA GLU A 45 6.33 -13.84 -7.48
C GLU A 45 5.19 -13.29 -6.60
N ASP A 46 3.99 -13.87 -6.74
CA ASP A 46 2.92 -13.70 -5.75
C ASP A 46 2.95 -14.86 -4.77
N ILE A 47 3.30 -14.58 -3.51
CA ILE A 47 3.34 -15.61 -2.45
C ILE A 47 2.00 -15.79 -1.74
N SER A 48 0.95 -15.06 -2.13
CA SER A 48 -0.37 -15.14 -1.48
C SER A 48 -1.09 -16.47 -1.72
N GLY A 49 -0.68 -17.23 -2.72
CA GLY A 49 -1.35 -18.45 -3.16
C GLY A 49 -2.48 -18.24 -4.19
N ASN A 50 -2.68 -17.00 -4.66
CA ASN A 50 -3.67 -16.68 -5.70
C ASN A 50 -3.09 -16.66 -7.13
N GLU A 51 -1.81 -16.98 -7.29
CA GLU A 51 -1.10 -17.00 -8.59
C GLU A 51 -1.14 -15.64 -9.34
N ASN A 52 -1.27 -14.52 -8.63
CA ASN A 52 -1.27 -13.18 -9.21
C ASN A 52 0.16 -12.68 -9.47
N HIS A 53 0.96 -13.49 -10.17
CA HIS A 53 2.33 -13.15 -10.53
C HIS A 53 2.39 -11.89 -11.40
N GLY A 54 3.47 -11.15 -11.27
CA GLY A 54 3.72 -9.92 -12.03
C GLY A 54 4.87 -10.04 -13.02
N GLU A 55 4.89 -9.14 -13.99
CA GLU A 55 5.99 -8.92 -14.91
C GLU A 55 6.51 -7.49 -14.78
N LEU A 56 7.79 -7.36 -14.48
CA LEU A 56 8.50 -6.09 -14.43
C LEU A 56 8.83 -5.59 -15.83
N GLN A 57 8.31 -4.42 -16.16
CA GLN A 57 8.67 -3.67 -17.35
C GLN A 57 9.53 -2.48 -16.94
N GLY A 58 10.82 -2.52 -17.31
CA GLY A 58 11.79 -1.49 -16.94
C GLY A 58 12.29 -1.62 -15.50
N GLY A 59 12.65 -0.49 -14.89
CA GLY A 59 13.10 -0.44 -13.50
C GLY A 59 14.47 -1.07 -13.26
N LYS A 60 14.90 -1.04 -11.99
CA LYS A 60 16.16 -1.66 -11.56
C LYS A 60 16.10 -2.18 -10.14
N TRP A 61 16.76 -3.31 -9.90
CA TRP A 61 16.96 -3.85 -8.56
C TRP A 61 17.98 -3.00 -7.78
N VAL A 62 17.62 -2.64 -6.55
CA VAL A 62 18.43 -1.85 -5.62
C VAL A 62 18.43 -2.50 -4.23
N LYS A 63 19.16 -1.93 -3.28
CA LYS A 63 19.12 -2.36 -1.88
C LYS A 63 17.93 -1.69 -1.15
N GLY A 64 17.05 -2.50 -0.60
CA GLY A 64 15.94 -2.14 0.27
C GLY A 64 16.25 -2.26 1.76
N PRO A 65 15.23 -2.10 2.63
CA PRO A 65 15.40 -2.19 4.08
C PRO A 65 15.72 -3.61 4.53
N ASP A 66 15.04 -4.61 3.94
CA ASP A 66 15.12 -6.03 4.34
C ASP A 66 15.52 -6.98 3.19
N GLY A 67 16.22 -6.47 2.17
CA GLY A 67 16.60 -7.27 1.00
C GLY A 67 16.79 -6.42 -0.24
N PRO A 68 16.75 -7.01 -1.44
CA PRO A 68 16.54 -6.26 -2.68
C PRO A 68 15.23 -5.48 -2.63
N ALA A 69 15.14 -4.43 -3.44
CA ALA A 69 13.93 -3.69 -3.70
C ALA A 69 13.92 -3.21 -5.15
N LEU A 70 12.77 -2.76 -5.63
CA LEU A 70 12.61 -2.27 -6.98
C LEU A 70 12.62 -0.74 -7.03
N SER A 71 13.52 -0.16 -7.82
CA SER A 71 13.54 1.27 -8.12
C SER A 71 12.86 1.52 -9.47
N LEU A 72 11.77 2.29 -9.41
CA LEU A 72 10.93 2.65 -10.55
C LEU A 72 11.07 4.16 -10.82
N ASN A 73 11.09 4.55 -12.10
CA ASN A 73 11.30 5.95 -12.52
C ASN A 73 10.06 6.87 -12.39
N GLY A 74 8.89 6.33 -12.05
CA GLY A 74 7.64 7.07 -11.90
C GLY A 74 6.96 7.49 -13.22
N GLN A 75 7.48 7.04 -14.36
CA GLN A 75 6.94 7.31 -15.70
C GLN A 75 6.33 6.04 -16.29
N ASP A 76 7.19 5.14 -16.78
CA ASP A 76 6.81 3.92 -17.51
C ASP A 76 7.28 2.64 -16.82
N ASP A 77 8.27 2.71 -15.92
CA ASP A 77 8.73 1.57 -15.13
C ASP A 77 7.62 1.08 -14.19
N ARG A 78 7.24 -0.20 -14.30
CA ARG A 78 6.18 -0.79 -13.47
C ARG A 78 6.24 -2.30 -13.43
N VAL A 79 5.61 -2.88 -12.40
CA VAL A 79 5.20 -4.29 -12.42
C VAL A 79 3.76 -4.36 -12.88
N ILE A 80 3.48 -5.21 -13.86
CA ILE A 80 2.14 -5.49 -14.37
C ILE A 80 1.69 -6.83 -13.83
N ILE A 81 0.57 -6.84 -13.11
CA ILE A 81 -0.11 -8.04 -12.65
C ILE A 81 -1.38 -8.18 -13.48
N PRO A 82 -1.52 -9.25 -14.30
CA PRO A 82 -2.69 -9.45 -15.14
C PRO A 82 -4.01 -9.44 -14.37
N ASP A 83 -5.08 -9.01 -15.05
CA ASP A 83 -6.43 -9.10 -14.48
C ASP A 83 -6.79 -10.53 -14.01
N SER A 84 -7.41 -10.62 -12.85
CA SER A 84 -7.93 -11.86 -12.29
C SER A 84 -9.10 -11.59 -11.33
N GLU A 85 -10.00 -12.57 -11.18
CA GLU A 85 -11.16 -12.44 -10.28
C GLU A 85 -10.76 -12.25 -8.82
N SER A 86 -9.65 -12.86 -8.41
CA SER A 86 -9.13 -12.73 -7.04
C SER A 86 -8.71 -11.29 -6.71
N MET A 87 -8.44 -10.46 -7.71
CA MET A 87 -8.00 -9.07 -7.58
C MET A 87 -9.16 -8.06 -7.57
N TYR A 88 -10.42 -8.50 -7.59
CA TYR A 88 -11.60 -7.65 -7.46
C TYR A 88 -11.90 -7.36 -5.99
N LEU A 89 -11.44 -6.20 -5.51
CA LEU A 89 -11.62 -5.76 -4.13
C LEU A 89 -12.92 -4.97 -3.97
N GLU A 90 -14.06 -5.66 -3.99
CA GLU A 90 -15.40 -5.05 -3.95
C GLU A 90 -15.93 -4.79 -2.54
N LYS A 91 -15.19 -5.26 -1.52
CA LYS A 91 -15.50 -5.09 -0.09
C LYS A 91 -14.45 -4.18 0.56
N ALA A 92 -14.20 -4.41 1.85
CA ALA A 92 -13.13 -3.74 2.56
C ALA A 92 -11.80 -4.21 1.97
N TRP A 93 -10.84 -3.30 1.90
CA TRP A 93 -9.51 -3.62 1.40
C TRP A 93 -8.45 -2.85 2.16
N SER A 94 -7.25 -3.41 2.15
CA SER A 94 -6.04 -2.80 2.67
C SER A 94 -4.94 -2.98 1.63
N ILE A 95 -4.21 -1.91 1.33
CA ILE A 95 -3.00 -1.92 0.49
C ILE A 95 -1.86 -1.51 1.40
N THR A 96 -0.84 -2.35 1.52
CA THR A 96 0.32 -2.07 2.36
C THR A 96 1.61 -2.27 1.57
N SER A 97 2.60 -1.40 1.78
CA SER A 97 3.86 -1.44 1.07
C SER A 97 4.95 -0.70 1.84
N TRP A 98 6.17 -1.23 1.80
CA TRP A 98 7.36 -0.41 1.98
C TRP A 98 7.55 0.46 0.75
N VAL A 99 7.80 1.76 0.94
CA VAL A 99 8.06 2.71 -0.15
C VAL A 99 9.21 3.63 0.19
N HIS A 100 9.97 4.04 -0.82
CA HIS A 100 11.01 5.05 -0.69
C HIS A 100 10.84 6.08 -1.80
N VAL A 101 10.52 7.31 -1.43
CA VAL A 101 10.28 8.39 -2.38
C VAL A 101 11.57 9.19 -2.58
N ASN A 102 12.20 9.01 -3.75
CA ASN A 102 13.40 9.80 -4.13
C ASN A 102 13.01 11.21 -4.60
N LYS A 103 11.93 11.31 -5.37
CA LYS A 103 11.39 12.55 -5.92
C LYS A 103 9.89 12.40 -6.10
N SER A 104 9.14 13.43 -5.70
CA SER A 104 7.69 13.47 -5.89
C SER A 104 7.19 14.84 -6.37
N GLU A 105 8.06 15.83 -6.51
CA GLU A 105 7.64 17.15 -6.96
C GLU A 105 7.33 17.11 -8.45
N ASN A 106 6.04 17.20 -8.79
CA ASN A 106 5.46 17.23 -10.13
C ASN A 106 5.15 15.84 -10.74
N GLY A 107 3.99 15.28 -10.39
CA GLY A 107 3.45 14.06 -10.97
C GLY A 107 2.96 13.05 -9.94
N TYR A 108 2.21 12.06 -10.44
CA TYR A 108 1.69 10.96 -9.63
C TYR A 108 2.76 9.88 -9.43
N GLY A 109 3.21 9.69 -8.19
CA GLY A 109 4.02 8.56 -7.76
C GLY A 109 3.11 7.41 -7.35
N HIS A 110 2.80 6.54 -8.30
CA HIS A 110 1.93 5.38 -8.06
C HIS A 110 2.65 4.32 -7.22
N ILE A 111 2.01 3.90 -6.12
CA ILE A 111 2.45 2.74 -5.33
C ILE A 111 1.82 1.51 -5.96
N LEU A 112 0.49 1.46 -6.01
CA LEU A 112 -0.27 0.36 -6.62
C LEU A 112 -1.63 0.86 -7.09
N GLY A 113 -2.16 0.32 -8.20
CA GLY A 113 -3.55 0.59 -8.58
C GLY A 113 -4.14 -0.34 -9.65
N LYS A 114 -5.44 -0.58 -9.53
CA LYS A 114 -6.29 -1.30 -10.49
C LYS A 114 -7.31 -0.34 -11.10
N ARG A 115 -6.89 0.36 -12.15
CA ARG A 115 -7.63 1.43 -12.83
C ARG A 115 -7.28 1.43 -14.32
N PRO A 116 -8.06 2.06 -15.21
CA PRO A 116 -7.66 2.26 -16.61
C PRO A 116 -6.74 3.48 -16.76
N ALA A 117 -6.12 3.60 -17.95
CA ALA A 117 -5.33 4.77 -18.38
C ALA A 117 -6.08 6.09 -18.17
N GLY A 118 -7.36 6.10 -18.53
CA GLY A 118 -8.29 7.19 -18.29
C GLY A 118 -9.71 6.66 -18.08
N GLY A 119 -10.59 7.52 -17.56
CA GLY A 119 -11.96 7.16 -17.20
C GLY A 119 -12.30 7.51 -15.76
N VAL A 120 -13.48 7.08 -15.31
CA VAL A 120 -14.01 7.34 -13.94
C VAL A 120 -14.31 6.04 -13.20
N VAL A 121 -13.62 4.97 -13.57
CA VAL A 121 -13.67 3.66 -12.92
C VAL A 121 -12.30 3.36 -12.35
N ALA A 122 -12.23 2.98 -11.07
CA ALA A 122 -11.02 2.50 -10.43
C ALA A 122 -11.47 1.61 -9.28
N ASN A 123 -10.95 0.37 -9.20
CA ASN A 123 -11.30 -0.51 -8.09
C ASN A 123 -10.58 -0.04 -6.82
N TYR A 124 -9.29 0.25 -6.92
CA TYR A 124 -8.47 0.80 -5.84
C TYR A 124 -7.20 1.42 -6.41
N ALA A 125 -6.66 2.40 -5.72
CA ALA A 125 -5.38 3.01 -6.01
C ALA A 125 -4.79 3.66 -4.77
N PHE A 126 -3.46 3.61 -4.67
CA PHE A 126 -2.67 4.31 -3.67
C PHE A 126 -1.45 4.96 -4.34
N ARG A 127 -1.27 6.25 -4.14
CA ARG A 127 -0.25 7.06 -4.84
C ARG A 127 0.05 8.37 -4.11
N THR A 128 1.01 9.14 -4.61
CA THR A 128 1.13 10.57 -4.30
C THR A 128 0.17 11.42 -5.15
N SER A 129 -0.13 12.63 -4.71
CA SER A 129 -0.97 13.61 -5.40
C SER A 129 -0.34 14.12 -6.70
N SER A 130 -1.06 14.94 -7.48
CA SER A 130 -0.54 15.49 -8.75
C SER A 130 0.63 16.45 -8.56
N SER A 131 0.65 17.18 -7.44
CA SER A 131 1.83 17.94 -7.00
C SER A 131 2.91 17.04 -6.39
N GLY A 132 2.56 15.78 -6.11
CA GLY A 132 3.27 14.76 -5.33
C GLY A 132 3.73 15.22 -3.96
N THR A 133 3.01 16.18 -3.38
CA THR A 133 3.29 16.69 -2.03
C THR A 133 2.49 15.97 -0.95
N GLY A 134 1.44 15.23 -1.30
CA GLY A 134 0.61 14.49 -0.35
C GLY A 134 0.20 13.11 -0.86
N TRP A 135 -0.36 12.31 0.03
CA TRP A 135 -0.81 10.95 -0.26
C TRP A 135 -2.27 10.91 -0.72
N GLU A 136 -2.59 9.99 -1.63
CA GLU A 136 -3.93 9.76 -2.15
C GLU A 136 -4.27 8.28 -2.16
N ALA A 137 -5.40 7.92 -1.57
CA ALA A 137 -5.99 6.59 -1.67
C ALA A 137 -7.45 6.71 -2.10
N TYR A 138 -7.86 5.95 -3.11
CA TYR A 138 -9.16 6.14 -3.74
C TYR A 138 -9.66 4.94 -4.52
N PHE A 139 -10.96 5.00 -4.85
CA PHE A 139 -11.62 4.22 -5.89
C PHE A 139 -12.54 5.16 -6.70
N ALA A 140 -13.16 4.66 -7.76
CA ALA A 140 -14.13 5.45 -8.52
C ALA A 140 -15.29 4.62 -9.03
N ASN A 141 -16.49 4.86 -8.50
CA ASN A 141 -17.73 4.17 -8.87
C ASN A 141 -18.78 5.18 -9.36
N GLY A 142 -18.69 5.56 -10.64
CA GLY A 142 -19.46 6.66 -11.22
C GLY A 142 -19.07 8.03 -10.65
N GLY A 143 -17.83 8.15 -10.16
CA GLY A 143 -17.28 9.34 -9.53
C GLY A 143 -16.14 9.00 -8.57
N TRP A 144 -15.15 9.88 -8.48
CA TRP A 144 -13.98 9.70 -7.64
C TRP A 144 -14.32 9.80 -6.15
N LYS A 145 -13.84 8.83 -5.37
CA LYS A 145 -14.02 8.74 -3.93
C LYS A 145 -12.67 8.40 -3.30
N GLY A 146 -12.16 9.32 -2.48
CA GLY A 146 -10.80 9.18 -1.99
C GLY A 146 -10.45 10.12 -0.84
N ALA A 147 -9.39 9.75 -0.13
CA ALA A 147 -8.63 10.66 0.70
C ALA A 147 -7.62 11.37 -0.21
N TRP A 148 -7.75 12.69 -0.39
CA TRP A 148 -6.97 13.44 -1.39
C TRP A 148 -5.93 14.34 -0.74
N ASN A 149 -4.69 14.30 -1.26
CA ASN A 149 -3.59 15.18 -0.85
C ASN A 149 -3.39 15.24 0.68
N GLN A 150 -3.35 14.08 1.32
CA GLN A 150 -3.26 13.94 2.77
C GLN A 150 -1.80 13.90 3.23
N SER A 151 -1.50 14.71 4.26
CA SER A 151 -0.17 14.83 4.86
C SER A 151 0.94 15.18 3.87
N GLN A 152 2.16 15.38 4.36
CA GLN A 152 3.31 15.68 3.50
C GLN A 152 4.07 14.40 3.15
N VAL A 153 4.41 14.23 1.88
CA VAL A 153 5.27 13.13 1.43
C VAL A 153 6.69 13.35 1.95
N LYS A 154 7.15 12.45 2.82
CA LYS A 154 8.56 12.39 3.24
C LYS A 154 9.41 11.74 2.13
N LYS A 155 10.64 12.20 2.00
CA LYS A 155 11.59 11.79 0.94
C LYS A 155 12.85 11.26 1.56
N ASP A 156 13.56 10.43 0.80
CA ASP A 156 14.88 9.89 1.16
C ASP A 156 14.88 9.06 2.47
N GLU A 157 13.73 8.47 2.80
CA GLU A 157 13.56 7.50 3.87
C GLU A 157 12.57 6.40 3.47
N TRP A 158 12.71 5.22 4.07
CA TRP A 158 11.77 4.11 3.90
C TRP A 158 10.55 4.33 4.80
N LEU A 159 9.37 4.26 4.20
CA LEU A 159 8.09 4.39 4.88
C LEU A 159 7.29 3.11 4.69
N TYR A 160 6.73 2.60 5.78
CA TYR A 160 5.71 1.56 5.71
C TYR A 160 4.33 2.21 5.58
N MET A 161 3.82 2.23 4.37
CA MET A 161 2.58 2.93 4.03
C MET A 161 1.42 1.94 3.95
N THR A 162 0.27 2.31 4.52
CA THR A 162 -0.95 1.51 4.41
C THR A 162 -2.15 2.38 4.09
N ALA A 163 -2.95 1.99 3.10
CA ALA A 163 -4.25 2.57 2.82
C ALA A 163 -5.35 1.53 3.07
N THR A 164 -6.42 1.91 3.75
CA THR A 164 -7.55 1.01 4.02
C THR A 164 -8.87 1.63 3.59
N TYR A 165 -9.81 0.81 3.12
CA TYR A 165 -11.21 1.18 2.95
C TYR A 165 -12.11 0.21 3.71
N ASP A 166 -13.08 0.74 4.46
CA ASP A 166 -13.98 -0.03 5.34
C ASP A 166 -15.20 -0.66 4.62
N ALA A 167 -15.24 -0.64 3.28
CA ALA A 167 -16.39 -1.06 2.46
C ALA A 167 -17.65 -0.18 2.60
N LYS A 168 -17.60 0.88 3.40
CA LYS A 168 -18.77 1.68 3.76
C LYS A 168 -18.56 3.16 3.50
N ASP A 169 -17.73 3.83 4.29
CA ASP A 169 -17.62 5.28 4.28
C ASP A 169 -16.20 5.82 4.38
N THR A 170 -15.26 5.08 4.97
CA THR A 170 -14.00 5.65 5.42
C THR A 170 -12.81 5.08 4.67
N ILE A 171 -12.01 5.95 4.06
CA ILE A 171 -10.63 5.64 3.68
C ILE A 171 -9.68 6.20 4.74
N LYS A 172 -8.72 5.39 5.16
CA LYS A 172 -7.64 5.81 6.04
C LYS A 172 -6.29 5.60 5.40
N ILE A 173 -5.32 6.43 5.79
CA ILE A 173 -3.92 6.28 5.38
C ILE A 173 -3.06 6.27 6.64
N TYR A 174 -2.12 5.35 6.68
CA TYR A 174 -1.15 5.17 7.75
C TYR A 174 0.26 5.29 7.20
N GLU A 175 1.13 5.91 7.98
CA GLU A 175 2.57 6.00 7.74
C GLU A 175 3.28 5.43 8.97
N ASN A 176 4.09 4.38 8.81
CA ASN A 176 4.78 3.69 9.91
C ASN A 176 3.84 3.31 11.06
N ALA A 177 2.64 2.80 10.71
CA ALA A 177 1.53 2.45 11.61
C ALA A 177 0.83 3.62 12.33
N GLU A 178 1.26 4.86 12.13
CA GLU A 178 0.54 6.05 12.62
C GLU A 178 -0.56 6.47 11.63
N GLU A 179 -1.78 6.72 12.12
CA GLU A 179 -2.88 7.22 11.27
C GLU A 179 -2.59 8.67 10.88
N ILE A 180 -2.38 8.91 9.58
CA ILE A 180 -2.12 10.25 9.04
C ILE A 180 -3.33 10.84 8.29
N ALA A 181 -4.35 10.01 8.02
CA ALA A 181 -5.59 10.45 7.41
C ALA A 181 -6.76 9.53 7.76
N SER A 182 -7.95 10.12 7.89
CA SER A 182 -9.22 9.43 8.03
C SER A 182 -10.32 10.27 7.37
N VAL A 183 -10.80 9.82 6.21
CA VAL A 183 -11.67 10.59 5.33
C VAL A 183 -12.96 9.80 5.07
N GLY A 184 -14.08 10.36 5.51
CA GLY A 184 -15.42 9.84 5.24
C GLY A 184 -15.98 10.26 3.87
N GLY A 185 -17.21 9.86 3.58
CA GLY A 185 -17.93 10.26 2.37
C GLY A 185 -17.69 9.36 1.15
N MET A 186 -17.15 8.15 1.35
CA MET A 186 -17.05 7.15 0.28
C MET A 186 -18.45 6.69 -0.14
N GLY A 187 -19.28 6.31 0.84
CA GLY A 187 -20.71 6.03 0.73
C GLY A 187 -21.13 5.00 -0.33
N LYS A 188 -20.17 4.25 -0.89
CA LYS A 188 -20.35 3.31 -2.00
C LYS A 188 -19.24 2.27 -1.96
N PRO A 189 -19.51 0.99 -2.26
CA PRO A 189 -18.45 0.02 -2.45
C PRO A 189 -17.56 0.40 -3.65
N ALA A 190 -16.33 -0.07 -3.59
CA ALA A 190 -15.43 -0.03 -4.74
C ALA A 190 -16.03 -0.86 -5.89
N PRO A 191 -15.92 -0.41 -7.16
CA PRO A 191 -16.46 -1.16 -8.28
C PRO A 191 -15.51 -2.31 -8.67
N GLN A 192 -16.04 -3.30 -9.36
CA GLN A 192 -15.22 -4.18 -10.19
C GLN A 192 -14.58 -3.38 -11.34
N ASN A 193 -13.40 -3.80 -11.76
CA ASN A 193 -12.68 -3.25 -12.90
C ASN A 193 -11.78 -4.35 -13.50
N ASP A 194 -11.81 -4.53 -14.82
CA ASP A 194 -11.11 -5.60 -15.56
C ASP A 194 -9.71 -5.19 -16.05
N THR A 195 -9.18 -4.07 -15.58
CA THR A 195 -7.81 -3.63 -15.90
C THR A 195 -6.78 -4.37 -15.08
N ASP A 196 -5.58 -4.56 -15.62
CA ASP A 196 -4.42 -5.03 -14.86
C ASP A 196 -4.13 -4.18 -13.62
N VAL A 197 -3.48 -4.80 -12.64
CA VAL A 197 -2.91 -4.08 -11.50
C VAL A 197 -1.50 -3.65 -11.84
N ASN A 198 -1.16 -2.41 -11.51
CA ASN A 198 0.18 -1.88 -11.73
C ASN A 198 0.78 -1.44 -10.41
N ILE A 199 2.04 -1.83 -10.18
CA ILE A 199 2.90 -1.29 -9.12
C ILE A 199 3.88 -0.33 -9.79
N GLY A 200 3.90 0.94 -9.38
CA GLY A 200 4.70 1.98 -10.02
C GLY A 200 4.04 2.65 -11.22
N GLY A 201 4.86 3.02 -12.22
CA GLY A 201 4.50 3.86 -13.36
C GLY A 201 3.22 3.46 -14.08
N TRP A 202 2.66 4.40 -14.84
CA TRP A 202 1.34 4.26 -15.43
C TRP A 202 1.37 4.52 -16.93
N THR A 203 0.69 3.71 -17.72
CA THR A 203 0.55 3.98 -19.16
C THR A 203 -0.24 5.28 -19.36
N ALA A 204 0.41 6.29 -19.96
CA ALA A 204 -0.14 7.60 -20.31
C ALA A 204 -0.16 8.69 -19.21
N ASN A 205 0.84 8.75 -18.32
CA ASN A 205 1.14 10.01 -17.61
C ASN A 205 1.62 11.11 -18.58
#